data_AF-A0AAE3LEB7-F1
#
_entry.id   AF-A0AAE3LEB7-F1
#
_cell.length_a   1.000
_cell.length_b   1.000
_cell.length_c   1.000
_cell.angle_alpha   90.00
_cell.angle_beta   90.00
_cell.angle_gamma   90.00
#
_symmetry.space_group_name_H-M   'P 1'
#
loop_
_entity.id
_entity.type
_entity.pdbx_description
1 polymer ?
#
loop_
_entity_poly.entity_id
_entity_poly.type
_entity_poly.pdbx_seq_one_letter_code
_entity_poly.pdbx_strand_id
1 'polypeptide(L)'
;MSTTISESVADRLTSKYIPCVRYGFPKESKHTRQHPRLIPITEPIPDEAITVSPIYLLTQSQYQRQAALDNPYAVSGALDIAKLLQDECEADDRVIHPLYVESDKYRKRGPDALLEWLRTFTEEVLEMDPASGTYFHSGSRSIHLHVPRFLLGEPDWKPIKAQIEAFTEQTDAEFDLAIYGAKRLFRLPGVIHSTTGFPKVKIGPYWSEEQIIDALTGENPPVPETYADVLATVFGHPPKPEVPTPAGTPQPLEDILARLGGPDNVARLGENNARTATDSETTIETLPIEQQTEPVSETEHKRWCAYNQKEFSPYAKTGNGERSVAVVQPIGGTFARKTVRNGAALVPAYFFGGIGGDGDFEKYRTFAPLQLSERDRKKWDPDAKYVVVIGGRSRASHIISVDEKTAKHLGDVLHSEDGGRQEARAHLEKQGYDTGSAGQASTRPSKPAGTQDYDRVLPATHPRTDAGRFQQRAEEEGIQTLTHDERFRVACRLLYKYPWDPVWDWFKTQYADDFDPDVTWTQLNSAAQTISVDVTVPARP
;
A
#
# COMPACT_ATOMS: atom_id res chain seq x y z
N MET A 1 -3.00 -22.44 27.07
CA MET A 1 -2.83 -21.51 25.93
C MET A 1 -1.83 -20.48 26.39
N SER A 2 -0.64 -20.48 25.78
CA SER A 2 0.51 -19.71 26.25
C SER A 2 0.40 -18.29 25.71
N THR A 3 0.22 -17.32 26.59
CA THR A 3 0.28 -15.90 26.29
C THR A 3 1.72 -15.55 25.93
N THR A 4 2.01 -15.30 24.65
CA THR A 4 3.34 -14.88 24.21
C THR A 4 3.55 -13.44 24.66
N ILE A 5 4.31 -13.28 25.74
CA ILE A 5 4.74 -11.99 26.27
C ILE A 5 5.59 -11.32 25.19
N SER A 6 5.22 -10.10 24.82
CA SER A 6 6.04 -9.19 24.01
C SER A 6 7.37 -8.96 24.75
N GLU A 7 8.44 -9.64 24.30
CA GLU A 7 9.79 -9.44 24.82
C GLU A 7 10.18 -7.96 24.63
N SER A 8 10.58 -7.31 25.72
CA SER A 8 11.02 -5.93 25.70
C SER A 8 12.32 -5.80 24.89
N VAL A 9 12.65 -4.59 24.43
CA VAL A 9 13.94 -4.35 23.74
C VAL A 9 15.12 -4.64 24.67
N ALA A 10 14.94 -4.43 25.98
CA ALA A 10 15.89 -4.87 27.00
C ALA A 10 16.07 -6.40 27.00
N ASP A 11 15.02 -7.19 26.77
CA ASP A 11 15.10 -8.65 26.65
C ASP A 11 15.82 -9.11 25.37
N ARG A 12 15.62 -8.41 24.24
CA ARG A 12 16.38 -8.64 22.98
C ARG A 12 17.85 -8.26 23.09
N LEU A 13 18.17 -7.35 24.00
CA LEU A 13 19.51 -6.85 24.31
C LEU A 13 20.15 -7.53 25.53
N THR A 14 19.53 -8.61 26.06
CA THR A 14 20.13 -9.45 27.11
C THR A 14 21.39 -10.18 26.60
N SER A 15 22.19 -10.70 27.55
CA SER A 15 23.46 -11.42 27.41
C SER A 15 23.51 -12.63 26.44
N LYS A 16 22.48 -12.84 25.61
CA LYS A 16 22.35 -13.95 24.67
C LYS A 16 22.91 -13.66 23.28
N TYR A 17 23.08 -12.39 22.89
CA TYR A 17 23.50 -12.00 21.54
C TYR A 17 24.76 -11.15 21.52
N ILE A 18 25.51 -11.25 20.42
CA ILE A 18 26.70 -10.47 20.12
C ILE A 18 26.32 -9.46 19.02
N PRO A 19 26.25 -8.15 19.32
CA PRO A 19 25.92 -7.14 18.34
C PRO A 19 27.11 -6.92 17.40
N CYS A 20 26.88 -7.11 16.11
CA CYS A 20 27.89 -6.97 15.09
C CYS A 20 27.42 -6.08 13.95
N VAL A 21 28.38 -5.47 13.24
CA VAL A 21 28.14 -4.67 12.04
C VAL A 21 29.02 -5.15 10.89
N ARG A 22 28.66 -4.74 9.68
CA ARG A 22 29.44 -4.95 8.48
C ARG A 22 29.99 -3.63 7.99
N TYR A 23 31.31 -3.56 7.79
CA TYR A 23 31.95 -2.38 7.24
C TYR A 23 32.05 -2.45 5.73
N GLY A 24 31.88 -1.29 5.08
CA GLY A 24 32.12 -1.09 3.67
C GLY A 24 33.35 -0.19 3.44
N PHE A 25 34.10 -0.51 2.40
CA PHE A 25 35.35 0.13 2.00
C PHE A 25 35.18 0.93 0.71
N PRO A 26 36.15 1.80 0.35
CA PRO A 26 36.15 2.51 -0.92
C PRO A 26 35.91 1.58 -2.11
N LYS A 27 35.21 2.08 -3.11
CA LYS A 27 34.93 1.32 -4.33
C LYS A 27 36.21 1.18 -5.15
N GLU A 28 36.70 -0.04 -5.26
CA GLU A 28 37.70 -0.43 -6.27
C GLU A 28 37.03 -0.82 -7.61
N SER A 29 35.70 -1.06 -7.61
CA SER A 29 34.92 -1.46 -8.79
C SER A 29 33.45 -0.97 -8.70
N LYS A 30 32.57 -1.43 -9.61
CA LYS A 30 31.13 -1.06 -9.61
C LYS A 30 30.39 -1.43 -8.32
N HIS A 31 30.94 -2.32 -7.50
CA HIS A 31 30.36 -2.73 -6.22
C HIS A 31 31.21 -2.23 -5.05
N THR A 32 30.55 -1.76 -3.98
CA THR A 32 31.22 -1.42 -2.72
C THR A 32 31.81 -2.70 -2.13
N ARG A 33 33.14 -2.72 -1.90
CA ARG A 33 33.81 -3.80 -1.18
C ARG A 33 33.30 -3.79 0.26
N GLN A 34 32.82 -4.92 0.75
CA GLN A 34 32.34 -5.05 2.13
C GLN A 34 33.15 -6.11 2.85
N HIS A 35 33.30 -5.93 4.16
CA HIS A 35 34.00 -6.89 5.00
C HIS A 35 33.30 -8.26 4.91
N PRO A 36 34.03 -9.38 4.75
CA PRO A 36 33.42 -10.69 4.54
C PRO A 36 32.88 -11.32 5.84
N ARG A 37 33.10 -10.67 6.99
CA ARG A 37 32.62 -11.06 8.33
C ARG A 37 31.87 -9.91 8.98
N LEU A 38 30.97 -10.26 9.91
CA LEU A 38 30.37 -9.29 10.82
C LEU A 38 31.32 -9.07 12.00
N ILE A 39 31.62 -7.81 12.30
CA ILE A 39 32.58 -7.40 13.33
C ILE A 39 31.79 -6.91 14.55
N PRO A 40 32.08 -7.40 15.77
CA PRO A 40 31.48 -6.87 16.99
C PRO A 40 31.62 -5.35 17.09
N ILE A 41 30.57 -4.65 17.56
CA ILE A 41 30.58 -3.19 17.62
C ILE A 41 31.67 -2.61 18.55
N THR A 42 32.19 -3.43 19.46
CA THR A 42 33.26 -3.11 20.41
C THR A 42 34.67 -3.37 19.87
N GLU A 43 34.78 -4.03 18.71
CA GLU A 43 36.08 -4.19 18.06
C GLU A 43 36.46 -2.93 17.28
N PRO A 44 37.77 -2.70 17.04
CA PRO A 44 38.22 -1.56 16.26
C PRO A 44 37.57 -1.51 14.87
N ILE A 45 37.16 -0.31 14.46
CA ILE A 45 36.75 -0.04 13.08
C ILE A 45 37.95 -0.40 12.19
N PRO A 46 37.78 -1.27 11.17
CA PRO A 46 38.87 -1.63 10.28
C PRO A 46 39.46 -0.40 9.58
N ASP A 47 40.77 -0.41 9.38
CA ASP A 47 41.45 0.61 8.60
C ASP A 47 40.76 0.78 7.23
N GLU A 48 40.64 2.03 6.79
CA GLU A 48 39.98 2.40 5.53
C GLU A 48 38.47 2.14 5.45
N ALA A 49 37.82 1.65 6.51
CA ALA A 49 36.37 1.51 6.52
C ALA A 49 35.71 2.89 6.37
N ILE A 50 34.80 3.02 5.40
CA ILE A 50 34.09 4.28 5.10
C ILE A 50 32.63 4.25 5.50
N THR A 51 32.03 3.06 5.57
CA THR A 51 30.60 2.90 5.84
C THR A 51 30.36 1.72 6.76
N VAL A 52 29.22 1.71 7.43
CA VAL A 52 28.80 0.70 8.40
C VAL A 52 27.34 0.33 8.19
N SER A 53 27.00 -0.94 8.39
CA SER A 53 25.64 -1.46 8.26
C SER A 53 24.77 -1.19 9.49
N PRO A 54 23.49 -1.61 9.48
CA PRO A 54 22.72 -1.80 10.70
C PRO A 54 23.40 -2.82 11.62
N ILE A 55 22.93 -2.91 12.86
CA ILE A 55 23.47 -3.82 13.87
C ILE A 55 22.74 -5.15 13.79
N TYR A 56 23.48 -6.22 13.60
CA TYR A 56 22.99 -7.60 13.51
C TYR A 56 23.28 -8.32 14.83
N LEU A 57 22.25 -8.90 15.45
CA LEU A 57 22.36 -9.56 16.75
C LEU A 57 22.68 -11.05 16.56
N LEU A 58 23.96 -11.42 16.53
CA LEU A 58 24.37 -12.81 16.33
C LEU A 58 24.21 -13.65 17.59
N THR A 59 23.75 -14.89 17.45
CA THR A 59 23.88 -15.89 18.53
C THR A 59 25.35 -16.29 18.72
N GLN A 60 25.69 -16.82 19.90
CA GLN A 60 27.02 -17.37 20.16
C GLN A 60 27.45 -18.40 19.10
N SER A 61 26.54 -19.28 18.66
CA SER A 61 26.82 -20.28 17.65
C SER A 61 27.08 -19.68 16.27
N GLN A 62 26.32 -18.64 15.86
CA GLN A 62 26.56 -17.92 14.60
C GLN A 62 27.90 -17.18 14.62
N TYR A 63 28.24 -16.54 15.73
CA TYR A 63 29.53 -15.87 15.90
C TYR A 63 30.69 -16.87 15.81
N GLN A 64 30.60 -17.99 16.52
CA GLN A 64 31.60 -19.07 16.44
C GLN A 64 31.67 -19.69 15.04
N ARG A 65 30.54 -19.84 14.34
CA ARG A 65 30.49 -20.37 12.98
C ARG A 65 31.28 -19.50 12.01
N GLN A 66 31.16 -18.16 12.08
CA GLN A 66 32.05 -17.34 11.27
C GLN A 66 33.50 -17.51 11.73
N ALA A 67 33.80 -17.40 13.02
CA ALA A 67 35.18 -17.46 13.53
C ALA A 67 35.91 -18.77 13.16
N ALA A 68 35.20 -19.88 13.07
CA ALA A 68 35.75 -21.19 12.71
C ALA A 68 36.04 -21.39 11.21
N LEU A 69 35.57 -20.50 10.33
CA LEU A 69 35.88 -20.57 8.91
C LEU A 69 37.26 -19.97 8.65
N ASP A 70 38.20 -20.73 8.08
CA ASP A 70 39.48 -20.16 7.62
C ASP A 70 39.25 -19.21 6.44
N ASN A 71 38.38 -19.61 5.51
CA ASN A 71 37.97 -18.80 4.37
C ASN A 71 36.51 -18.31 4.54
N PRO A 72 36.28 -17.00 4.76
CA PRO A 72 34.93 -16.47 4.97
C PRO A 72 34.03 -16.52 3.73
N TYR A 73 34.58 -16.83 2.55
CA TYR A 73 33.83 -17.02 1.30
C TYR A 73 33.41 -18.48 1.07
N ALA A 74 33.89 -19.44 1.89
CA ALA A 74 33.60 -20.85 1.75
C ALA A 74 32.23 -21.22 2.34
N VAL A 75 31.18 -20.54 1.89
CA VAL A 75 29.78 -20.75 2.31
C VAL A 75 28.88 -20.98 1.11
N SER A 76 27.91 -21.89 1.24
CA SER A 76 26.95 -22.17 0.17
C SER A 76 25.78 -21.18 0.19
N GLY A 77 25.31 -20.76 -0.99
CA GLY A 77 24.11 -19.93 -1.14
C GLY A 77 24.29 -18.43 -0.85
N ALA A 78 25.49 -17.98 -0.49
CA ALA A 78 25.82 -16.58 -0.27
C ALA A 78 27.21 -16.24 -0.80
N LEU A 79 27.48 -14.94 -0.98
CA LEU A 79 28.80 -14.46 -1.41
C LEU A 79 29.87 -14.65 -0.34
N ASP A 80 29.50 -14.48 0.93
CA ASP A 80 30.36 -14.59 2.09
C ASP A 80 29.52 -14.87 3.35
N ILE A 81 30.20 -15.28 4.43
CA ILE A 81 29.56 -15.61 5.70
C ILE A 81 28.82 -14.40 6.29
N ALA A 82 29.32 -13.17 6.12
CA ALA A 82 28.60 -11.99 6.59
C ALA A 82 27.23 -11.85 5.91
N LYS A 83 27.15 -11.98 4.59
CA LYS A 83 25.88 -11.87 3.86
C LYS A 83 24.88 -12.92 4.36
N LEU A 84 25.34 -14.16 4.53
CA LEU A 84 24.52 -15.25 5.03
C LEU A 84 23.97 -14.95 6.43
N LEU A 85 24.83 -14.53 7.35
CA LEU A 85 24.41 -14.18 8.72
C LEU A 85 23.49 -12.96 8.76
N GLN A 86 23.69 -11.97 7.88
CA GLN A 86 22.76 -10.85 7.73
C GLN A 86 21.40 -11.32 7.24
N ASP A 87 21.33 -12.22 6.25
CA ASP A 87 20.07 -12.82 5.78
C ASP A 87 19.37 -13.61 6.90
N GLU A 88 20.12 -14.39 7.70
CA GLU A 88 19.60 -15.12 8.88
C GLU A 88 19.04 -14.16 9.95
N CYS A 89 19.77 -13.09 10.29
CA CYS A 89 19.28 -12.10 11.25
C CYS A 89 18.05 -11.33 10.75
N GLU A 90 17.99 -10.98 9.46
CA GLU A 90 16.82 -10.31 8.88
C GLU A 90 15.60 -11.23 8.86
N ALA A 91 15.78 -12.53 8.59
CA ALA A 91 14.70 -13.52 8.62
C ALA A 91 14.14 -13.75 10.03
N ASP A 92 14.97 -13.58 11.06
CA ASP A 92 14.61 -13.78 12.47
C ASP A 92 14.27 -12.47 13.21
N ASP A 93 14.12 -11.33 12.52
CA ASP A 93 13.90 -10.00 13.11
C ASP A 93 14.95 -9.59 14.17
N ARG A 94 16.20 -10.05 13.99
CA ARG A 94 17.36 -9.80 14.86
C ARG A 94 18.26 -8.68 14.34
N VAL A 95 17.67 -7.58 13.89
CA VAL A 95 18.37 -6.40 13.33
C VAL A 95 17.92 -5.12 13.99
N ILE A 96 18.88 -4.29 14.39
CA ILE A 96 18.66 -2.96 14.96
C ILE A 96 19.16 -1.93 13.95
N HIS A 97 18.27 -1.03 13.53
CA HIS A 97 18.58 0.07 12.65
C HIS A 97 18.61 1.38 13.46
N PRO A 98 19.74 2.09 13.52
CA PRO A 98 19.72 3.47 14.01
C PRO A 98 18.83 4.32 13.09
N LEU A 99 18.04 5.24 13.67
CA LEU A 99 17.16 6.10 12.90
C LEU A 99 17.97 7.27 12.30
N TYR A 100 18.10 7.24 10.98
CA TYR A 100 18.68 8.33 10.19
C TYR A 100 17.58 9.04 9.41
N VAL A 101 17.70 10.34 9.21
CA VAL A 101 16.95 11.13 8.22
C VAL A 101 17.97 11.90 7.39
N GLU A 102 17.84 11.91 6.06
CA GLU A 102 18.81 12.56 5.18
C GLU A 102 18.10 13.36 4.10
N SER A 103 18.67 14.51 3.72
CA SER A 103 18.36 15.18 2.47
C SER A 103 19.64 15.42 1.67
N ASP A 104 19.60 15.12 0.37
CA ASP A 104 20.72 15.29 -0.58
C ASP A 104 20.62 16.55 -1.46
N LYS A 105 19.73 17.48 -1.07
CA LYS A 105 19.38 18.70 -1.82
C LYS A 105 20.17 19.93 -1.40
N TYR A 106 21.25 19.79 -0.63
CA TYR A 106 22.03 20.91 -0.10
C TYR A 106 22.37 21.96 -1.18
N ARG A 107 22.88 21.54 -2.34
CA ARG A 107 23.25 22.46 -3.43
C ARG A 107 22.07 23.15 -4.11
N LYS A 108 20.88 22.56 -4.05
CA LYS A 108 19.66 23.07 -4.71
C LYS A 108 18.88 24.01 -3.80
N ARG A 109 18.83 23.71 -2.51
CA ARG A 109 17.94 24.36 -1.53
C ARG A 109 18.68 25.15 -0.46
N GLY A 110 19.99 24.91 -0.30
CA GLY A 110 20.81 25.55 0.73
C GLY A 110 20.73 24.86 2.10
N PRO A 111 21.69 25.14 3.00
CA PRO A 111 21.72 24.57 4.35
C PRO A 111 20.50 24.95 5.19
N ASP A 112 20.03 26.21 5.10
CA ASP A 112 18.94 26.72 5.93
C ASP A 112 17.65 25.92 5.73
N ALA A 113 17.27 25.67 4.46
CA ALA A 113 16.08 24.89 4.12
C ALA A 113 16.21 23.43 4.61
N LEU A 114 17.37 22.80 4.42
CA LEU A 114 17.59 21.41 4.85
C LEU A 114 17.53 21.28 6.38
N LEU A 115 18.16 22.21 7.10
CA LEU A 115 18.12 22.23 8.56
C LEU A 115 16.70 22.52 9.06
N GLU A 116 15.97 23.44 8.45
CA GLU A 116 14.57 23.70 8.76
C GLU A 116 13.72 22.45 8.60
N TRP A 117 13.78 21.77 7.46
CA TRP A 117 13.04 20.53 7.23
C TRP A 117 13.34 19.46 8.29
N LEU A 118 14.61 19.26 8.62
CA LEU A 118 15.03 18.28 9.63
C LEU A 118 14.53 18.66 11.03
N ARG A 119 14.57 19.94 11.40
CA ARG A 119 14.05 20.43 12.68
C ARG A 119 12.55 20.24 12.77
N THR A 120 11.80 20.71 11.77
CA THR A 120 10.34 20.59 11.71
C THR A 120 9.90 19.14 11.74
N PHE A 121 10.56 18.26 10.97
CA PHE A 121 10.27 16.82 11.03
C PHE A 121 10.53 16.24 12.43
N THR A 122 11.62 16.65 13.08
CA THR A 122 11.96 16.17 14.44
C THR A 122 10.94 16.65 15.48
N GLU A 123 10.50 17.91 15.39
CA GLU A 123 9.54 18.51 16.31
C GLU A 123 8.13 17.97 16.09
N GLU A 124 7.63 18.02 14.85
CA GLU A 124 6.22 17.80 14.55
C GLU A 124 5.89 16.32 14.35
N VAL A 125 6.83 15.53 13.81
CA VAL A 125 6.58 14.12 13.48
C VAL A 125 7.18 13.20 14.52
N LEU A 126 8.41 13.47 14.98
CA LEU A 126 9.06 12.63 15.99
C LEU A 126 8.72 13.04 17.42
N GLU A 127 8.13 14.23 17.61
CA GLU A 127 7.82 14.84 18.91
C GLU A 127 9.07 14.97 19.80
N MET A 128 10.17 15.40 19.19
CA MET A 128 11.48 15.52 19.85
C MET A 128 12.02 16.93 19.70
N ASP A 129 12.80 17.37 20.70
CA ASP A 129 13.63 18.56 20.58
C ASP A 129 14.66 18.34 19.45
N PRO A 130 14.77 19.20 18.43
CA PRO A 130 15.79 19.07 17.40
C PRO A 130 17.20 18.99 17.95
N ALA A 131 17.49 19.65 19.08
CA ALA A 131 18.79 19.60 19.72
C ALA A 131 19.15 18.22 20.30
N SER A 132 18.17 17.32 20.45
CA SER A 132 18.41 15.93 20.86
C SER A 132 19.05 15.07 19.75
N GLY A 133 18.89 15.48 18.49
CA GLY A 133 19.49 14.81 17.35
C GLY A 133 20.94 15.24 17.10
N THR A 134 21.73 14.35 16.50
CA THR A 134 23.07 14.70 16.02
C THR A 134 23.05 14.94 14.51
N TYR A 135 23.45 16.14 14.09
CA TYR A 135 23.46 16.53 12.68
C TYR A 135 24.87 16.39 12.10
N PHE A 136 24.94 15.94 10.86
CA PHE A 136 26.19 15.83 10.11
C PHE A 136 26.06 16.42 8.72
N HIS A 137 27.04 17.21 8.31
CA HIS A 137 27.27 17.47 6.89
C HIS A 137 28.08 16.31 6.30
N SER A 138 27.66 15.76 5.16
CA SER A 138 28.27 14.55 4.58
C SER A 138 29.67 14.74 3.97
N GLY A 139 30.15 15.98 3.95
CA GLY A 139 31.34 16.41 3.21
C GLY A 139 31.05 16.71 1.73
N SER A 140 29.79 16.63 1.28
CA SER A 140 29.45 16.93 -0.12
C SER A 140 28.16 17.72 -0.30
N ARG A 141 27.00 17.04 -0.32
CA ARG A 141 25.73 17.64 -0.73
C ARG A 141 24.53 17.21 0.12
N SER A 142 24.79 16.55 1.25
CA SER A 142 23.72 16.08 2.12
C SER A 142 23.95 16.44 3.57
N ILE A 143 22.84 16.68 4.27
CA ILE A 143 22.79 16.79 5.72
C ILE A 143 22.06 15.55 6.24
N HIS A 144 22.65 14.92 7.25
CA HIS A 144 22.12 13.75 7.92
C HIS A 144 21.74 14.14 9.33
N LEU A 145 20.51 13.86 9.73
CA LEU A 145 20.09 13.81 11.11
C LEU A 145 20.19 12.36 11.59
N HIS A 146 20.94 12.17 12.67
CA HIS A 146 20.99 10.93 13.42
C HIS A 146 20.11 11.13 14.66
N VAL A 147 18.93 10.52 14.65
CA VAL A 147 17.97 10.60 15.76
C VAL A 147 18.40 9.59 16.82
N PRO A 148 18.41 9.93 18.11
CA PRO A 148 18.78 9.00 19.20
C PRO A 148 17.67 7.97 19.45
N ARG A 149 17.21 7.30 18.39
CA ARG A 149 16.22 6.23 18.41
C ARG A 149 16.66 5.09 17.50
N PHE A 150 16.18 3.88 17.82
CA PHE A 150 16.42 2.66 17.05
C PHE A 150 15.12 2.06 16.53
N LEU A 151 15.22 1.32 15.42
CA LEU A 151 14.12 0.60 14.77
C LEU A 151 14.47 -0.90 14.76
N LEU A 152 13.52 -1.75 15.15
CA LEU A 152 13.67 -3.19 15.23
C LEU A 152 13.08 -3.86 13.97
N GLY A 153 13.88 -3.90 12.91
CA GLY A 153 13.50 -4.56 11.67
C GLY A 153 12.41 -3.85 10.87
N GLU A 154 11.82 -4.60 9.94
CA GLU A 154 10.84 -4.10 8.95
C GLU A 154 9.55 -3.51 9.53
N PRO A 155 8.97 -4.06 10.61
CA PRO A 155 7.77 -3.49 11.24
C PRO A 155 7.96 -2.04 11.72
N ASP A 156 9.17 -1.66 12.14
CA ASP A 156 9.43 -0.34 12.73
C ASP A 156 9.85 0.69 11.69
N TRP A 157 10.68 0.32 10.70
CA TRP A 157 11.16 1.32 9.72
C TRP A 157 10.13 1.65 8.63
N LYS A 158 9.20 0.74 8.30
CA LYS A 158 8.16 1.01 7.29
C LYS A 158 7.22 2.16 7.70
N PRO A 159 6.65 2.18 8.92
CA PRO A 159 5.84 3.30 9.38
C PRO A 159 6.61 4.63 9.39
N ILE A 160 7.86 4.63 9.86
CA ILE A 160 8.71 5.83 9.85
C ILE A 160 8.94 6.33 8.43
N LYS A 161 9.24 5.43 7.49
CA LYS A 161 9.38 5.79 6.07
C LYS A 161 8.10 6.44 5.53
N ALA A 162 6.94 5.86 5.83
CA ALA A 162 5.65 6.39 5.38
C ALA A 162 5.36 7.78 5.97
N GLN A 163 5.78 8.05 7.21
CA GLN A 163 5.63 9.38 7.81
C GLN A 163 6.56 10.42 7.17
N ILE A 164 7.80 10.04 6.85
CA ILE A 164 8.72 10.93 6.14
C ILE A 164 8.21 11.22 4.73
N GLU A 165 7.64 10.22 4.07
CA GLU A 165 6.98 10.37 2.78
C GLU A 165 5.78 11.31 2.89
N ALA A 166 4.88 11.10 3.85
CA ALA A 166 3.74 11.99 4.10
C ALA A 166 4.18 13.42 4.44
N PHE A 167 5.21 13.60 5.27
CA PHE A 167 5.77 14.92 5.59
C PHE A 167 6.35 15.59 4.33
N THR A 168 7.05 14.84 3.49
CA THR A 168 7.58 15.30 2.19
C THR A 168 6.46 15.68 1.23
N GLU A 169 5.31 15.00 1.25
CA GLU A 169 4.15 15.34 0.42
C GLU A 169 3.38 16.56 0.94
N GLN A 170 3.32 16.75 2.26
CA GLN A 170 2.61 17.86 2.92
C GLN A 170 3.43 19.15 2.94
N THR A 171 4.75 19.07 2.79
CA THR A 171 5.69 20.19 2.82
C THR A 171 6.47 20.29 1.50
N ASP A 172 7.34 21.29 1.31
CA ASP A 172 8.32 21.30 0.20
C ASP A 172 9.61 20.55 0.56
N ALA A 173 9.60 19.76 1.65
CA ALA A 173 10.77 19.00 2.08
C ALA A 173 11.14 17.91 1.09
N GLU A 174 12.44 17.71 0.85
CA GLU A 174 12.94 16.68 -0.07
C GLU A 174 13.90 15.73 0.66
N PHE A 175 13.35 14.72 1.36
CA PHE A 175 14.13 13.68 2.05
C PHE A 175 14.47 12.47 1.16
N ASP A 176 15.62 11.83 1.41
CA ASP A 176 16.03 10.61 0.72
C ASP A 176 15.40 9.36 1.35
N LEU A 177 14.24 8.96 0.84
CA LEU A 177 13.53 7.75 1.27
C LEU A 177 14.25 6.44 0.91
N ALA A 178 15.28 6.48 0.05
CA ALA A 178 15.99 5.27 -0.36
C ALA A 178 16.86 4.69 0.78
N ILE A 179 17.18 5.49 1.81
CA ILE A 179 17.96 5.05 2.98
C ILE A 179 17.19 4.04 3.85
N TYR A 180 15.87 3.97 3.71
CA TYR A 180 15.01 2.98 4.37
C TYR A 180 14.86 1.72 3.51
N GLY A 181 15.83 0.82 3.65
CA GLY A 181 15.82 -0.49 3.02
C GLY A 181 16.77 -1.46 3.73
N ALA A 182 16.66 -2.74 3.38
CA ALA A 182 17.52 -3.78 3.94
C ALA A 182 19.01 -3.51 3.64
N LYS A 183 19.88 -3.84 4.62
CA LYS A 183 21.36 -3.79 4.49
C LYS A 183 21.94 -2.45 4.05
N ARG A 184 21.28 -1.34 4.36
CA ARG A 184 21.75 0.01 4.01
C ARG A 184 22.98 0.39 4.83
N LEU A 185 24.03 0.81 4.13
CA LEU A 185 25.28 1.24 4.73
C LEU A 185 25.29 2.75 4.90
N PHE A 186 25.72 3.23 6.06
CA PHE A 186 25.83 4.65 6.39
C PHE A 186 27.29 5.04 6.55
N ARG A 187 27.64 6.25 6.10
CA ARG A 187 29.01 6.76 6.23
C ARG A 187 29.34 7.07 7.69
N LEU A 188 30.50 6.61 8.13
CA LEU A 188 31.05 6.86 9.46
C LEU A 188 31.42 8.35 9.66
N PRO A 189 31.26 8.90 10.87
CA PRO A 189 31.79 10.22 11.21
C PRO A 189 33.30 10.33 10.96
N GLY A 190 33.80 11.52 10.59
CA GLY A 190 35.22 11.77 10.35
C GLY A 190 35.76 11.27 9.00
N VAL A 191 35.07 10.32 8.36
CA VAL A 191 35.51 9.77 7.06
C VAL A 191 35.46 10.82 5.96
N ILE A 192 36.56 10.90 5.20
CA ILE A 192 36.71 11.80 4.05
C ILE A 192 35.87 11.35 2.87
N HIS A 193 35.10 12.29 2.29
CA HIS A 193 34.37 12.07 1.06
C HIS A 193 35.34 11.98 -0.13
N SER A 194 35.40 10.81 -0.78
CA SER A 194 36.33 10.52 -1.89
C SER A 194 36.34 11.55 -3.03
N THR A 195 35.18 12.13 -3.38
CA THR A 195 35.08 13.12 -4.46
C THR A 195 35.45 14.56 -4.06
N THR A 196 35.16 14.99 -2.84
CA THR A 196 35.28 16.40 -2.43
C THR A 196 36.47 16.63 -1.50
N GLY A 197 37.03 15.58 -0.91
CA GLY A 197 38.14 15.68 0.03
C GLY A 197 37.73 16.15 1.44
N PHE A 198 36.44 16.48 1.66
CA PHE A 198 35.96 16.94 2.96
C PHE A 198 35.48 15.79 3.85
N PRO A 199 35.75 15.84 5.17
CA PRO A 199 35.24 14.88 6.13
C PRO A 199 33.73 14.98 6.33
N LYS A 200 33.12 13.91 6.84
CA LYS A 200 31.77 13.96 7.44
C LYS A 200 31.88 14.59 8.83
N VAL A 201 31.40 15.83 8.96
CA VAL A 201 31.57 16.65 10.17
C VAL A 201 30.25 16.86 10.89
N LYS A 202 30.31 16.92 12.22
CA LYS A 202 29.16 17.25 13.05
C LYS A 202 28.83 18.73 12.88
N ILE A 203 27.55 19.05 12.72
CA ILE A 203 27.03 20.41 12.65
C ILE A 203 25.90 20.59 13.68
N GLY A 204 25.48 21.83 13.91
CA GLY A 204 24.35 22.14 14.78
C GLY A 204 23.04 22.30 14.00
N PRO A 205 21.88 22.07 14.64
CA PRO A 205 20.56 22.23 14.01
C PRO A 205 20.27 23.67 13.58
N TYR A 206 20.94 24.67 14.15
CA TYR A 206 20.73 26.10 13.90
C TYR A 206 21.98 26.79 13.31
N TRP A 207 22.93 26.02 12.78
CA TRP A 207 24.15 26.59 12.22
C TRP A 207 23.90 27.31 10.90
N SER A 208 24.60 28.43 10.70
CA SER A 208 24.66 29.13 9.41
C SER A 208 25.55 28.39 8.42
N GLU A 209 25.45 28.75 7.13
CA GLU A 209 26.34 28.22 6.09
C GLU A 209 27.82 28.46 6.40
N GLU A 210 28.19 29.63 6.94
CA GLU A 210 29.56 29.96 7.34
C GLU A 210 30.08 29.00 8.42
N GLN A 211 29.28 28.71 9.44
CA GLN A 211 29.66 27.76 10.50
C GLN A 211 29.84 26.34 9.96
N ILE A 212 29.03 25.94 8.97
CA ILE A 212 29.17 24.64 8.30
C ILE A 212 30.47 24.59 7.49
N ILE A 213 30.79 25.67 6.75
CA ILE A 213 32.03 25.78 5.97
C ILE A 213 33.25 25.75 6.89
N ASP A 214 33.22 26.48 8.00
CA ASP A 214 34.29 26.48 9.00
C ASP A 214 34.53 25.07 9.55
N ALA A 215 33.47 24.33 9.87
CA ALA A 215 33.59 22.94 10.32
C ALA A 215 34.14 21.99 9.23
N LEU A 216 33.82 22.23 7.96
CA LEU A 216 34.34 21.42 6.84
C LEU A 216 35.81 21.68 6.53
N THR A 217 36.27 22.91 6.79
CA THR A 217 37.61 23.40 6.44
C THR A 217 38.58 23.41 7.63
N GLY A 218 38.06 23.22 8.84
CA GLY A 218 38.84 23.11 10.06
C GLY A 218 39.61 21.80 10.17
N GLU A 219 40.07 21.48 11.38
CA GLU A 219 40.76 20.22 11.65
C GLU A 219 39.82 19.03 11.40
N ASN A 220 40.33 18.02 10.68
CA ASN A 220 39.57 16.81 10.42
C ASN A 220 39.21 16.12 11.74
N PRO A 221 37.93 15.89 12.03
CA PRO A 221 37.55 15.15 13.22
C PRO A 221 38.10 13.72 13.13
N PRO A 222 38.61 13.16 14.24
CA PRO A 222 39.13 11.80 14.24
C PRO A 222 38.00 10.82 13.89
N VAL A 223 38.34 9.79 13.12
CA VAL A 223 37.45 8.63 12.96
C VAL A 223 37.40 7.91 14.31
N PRO A 224 36.20 7.58 14.83
CA PRO A 224 36.08 6.87 16.09
C PRO A 224 36.81 5.52 16.07
N GLU A 225 37.29 5.06 17.23
CA GLU A 225 38.03 3.79 17.33
C GLU A 225 37.12 2.59 17.15
N THR A 226 35.93 2.61 17.75
CA THR A 226 34.93 1.53 17.64
C THR A 226 33.57 2.06 17.18
N TYR A 227 32.69 1.16 16.70
CA TYR A 227 31.32 1.58 16.38
C TYR A 227 30.47 1.78 17.65
N ALA A 228 30.81 1.12 18.75
CA ALA A 228 30.22 1.42 20.06
C ALA A 228 30.44 2.88 20.46
N ASP A 229 31.63 3.45 20.20
CA ASP A 229 31.90 4.87 20.48
C ASP A 229 31.04 5.80 19.62
N VAL A 230 30.83 5.43 18.35
CA VAL A 230 29.90 6.14 17.45
C VAL A 230 28.50 6.12 18.05
N LEU A 231 28.02 4.95 18.45
CA LEU A 231 26.68 4.77 19.00
C LEU A 231 26.50 5.58 20.29
N ALA A 232 27.46 5.52 21.22
CA ALA A 232 27.41 6.29 22.46
C ALA A 232 27.44 7.81 22.23
N THR A 233 28.27 8.29 21.30
CA THR A 233 28.46 9.72 21.06
C THR A 233 27.33 10.34 20.23
N VAL A 234 26.74 9.56 19.32
CA VAL A 234 25.78 10.04 18.33
C VAL A 234 24.34 9.75 18.73
N PHE A 235 24.09 8.61 19.39
CA PHE A 235 22.75 8.11 19.74
C PHE A 235 22.52 8.00 21.24
N GLY A 236 23.57 8.10 22.07
CA GLY A 236 23.44 8.06 23.53
C GLY A 236 22.99 9.39 24.13
N HIS A 237 22.41 9.35 25.33
CA HIS A 237 22.20 10.57 26.12
C HIS A 237 23.54 11.20 26.50
N PRO A 238 23.63 12.55 26.60
CA PRO A 238 24.81 13.18 27.17
C PRO A 238 25.06 12.54 28.54
N PRO A 239 26.29 12.07 28.83
CA PRO A 239 26.57 11.42 30.09
C PRO A 239 26.16 12.38 31.22
N LYS A 240 25.42 11.87 32.21
CA LYS A 240 25.33 12.53 33.51
C LYS A 240 26.77 12.71 34.00
N PRO A 241 27.17 13.89 34.48
CA PRO A 241 28.56 14.17 34.76
C PRO A 241 29.01 13.31 35.94
N GLU A 242 29.66 12.18 35.68
CA GLU A 242 30.37 11.42 36.69
C GLU A 242 31.79 11.02 36.23
N VAL A 243 32.69 11.36 37.15
CA VAL A 243 34.10 11.03 37.40
C VAL A 243 34.92 10.43 36.24
N PRO A 244 36.07 11.03 35.89
CA PRO A 244 36.96 10.50 34.87
C PRO A 244 37.47 9.11 35.27
N THR A 245 37.13 8.11 34.45
CA THR A 245 37.68 6.74 34.56
C THR A 245 38.89 6.64 33.64
N PRO A 246 39.99 5.98 34.04
CA PRO A 246 41.21 5.89 33.24
C PRO A 246 40.96 5.16 31.91
N ALA A 247 41.59 5.67 30.84
CA ALA A 247 41.60 5.02 29.54
C ALA A 247 42.17 3.60 29.63
N GLY A 248 41.46 2.62 29.03
CA GLY A 248 41.97 1.25 28.83
C GLY A 248 41.22 0.12 29.53
N THR A 249 40.05 0.36 30.15
CA THR A 249 39.22 -0.75 30.67
C THR A 249 38.06 -1.01 29.69
N PRO A 250 37.93 -2.22 29.10
CA PRO A 250 36.80 -2.58 28.25
C PRO A 250 35.50 -2.40 29.02
N GLN A 251 34.62 -1.50 28.57
CA GLN A 251 33.30 -1.37 29.19
C GLN A 251 32.46 -2.61 28.84
N PRO A 252 31.79 -3.23 29.82
CA PRO A 252 30.81 -4.28 29.56
C PRO A 252 29.79 -3.82 28.52
N LEU A 253 29.40 -4.69 27.59
CA LEU A 253 28.38 -4.42 26.57
C LEU A 253 27.06 -3.92 27.21
N GLU A 254 26.77 -4.35 28.43
CA GLU A 254 25.64 -3.89 29.25
C GLU A 254 25.66 -2.36 29.49
N ASP A 255 26.82 -1.74 29.64
CA ASP A 255 26.96 -0.28 29.82
C ASP A 255 26.72 0.48 28.50
N ILE A 256 27.18 -0.07 27.37
CA ILE A 256 26.91 0.51 26.04
C ILE A 256 25.42 0.40 25.74
N LEU A 257 24.79 -0.74 26.03
CA LEU A 257 23.36 -0.98 25.79
C LEU A 257 22.47 -0.17 26.75
N ALA A 258 22.86 0.02 28.00
CA ALA A 258 22.19 0.94 28.92
C ALA A 258 22.29 2.40 28.45
N ARG A 259 23.43 2.80 27.87
CA ARG A 259 23.66 4.15 27.31
C ARG A 259 22.96 4.38 25.98
N LEU A 260 22.59 3.33 25.25
CA LEU A 260 21.70 3.39 24.09
C LEU A 260 20.22 3.58 24.49
N GLY A 261 19.96 3.76 25.79
CA GLY A 261 18.79 4.44 26.37
C GLY A 261 17.56 3.57 26.61
N GLY A 262 17.76 2.28 26.88
CA GLY A 262 16.70 1.43 27.39
C GLY A 262 15.51 1.27 26.43
N PRO A 263 14.37 0.74 26.90
CA PRO A 263 13.20 0.49 26.05
C PRO A 263 12.59 1.77 25.44
N ASP A 264 12.83 2.93 26.05
CA ASP A 264 12.25 4.23 25.63
C ASP A 264 12.90 4.81 24.37
N ASN A 265 14.06 4.30 23.94
CA ASN A 265 14.77 4.73 22.74
C ASN A 265 14.42 3.93 21.49
N VAL A 266 13.42 3.04 21.56
CA VAL A 266 12.90 2.37 20.37
C VAL A 266 11.76 3.20 19.83
N ALA A 267 11.87 3.62 18.57
CA ALA A 267 10.79 4.38 17.96
C ALA A 267 9.60 3.45 17.73
N ARG A 268 8.68 3.41 18.70
CA ARG A 268 7.38 2.76 18.58
C ARG A 268 6.35 3.82 18.30
N LEU A 269 5.79 3.79 17.10
CA LEU A 269 4.71 4.69 16.74
C LEU A 269 3.42 4.24 17.44
N GLY A 270 2.95 5.06 18.39
CA GLY A 270 1.67 4.90 19.08
C GLY A 270 1.68 5.15 20.60
N GLU A 271 2.83 5.19 21.27
CA GLU A 271 2.86 5.20 22.74
C GLU A 271 2.61 6.59 23.38
N ASN A 272 2.88 7.70 22.68
CA ASN A 272 2.67 9.05 23.22
C ASN A 272 1.21 9.55 23.16
N ASN A 273 0.36 8.95 22.30
CA ASN A 273 -1.07 9.30 22.21
C ASN A 273 -1.93 8.59 23.27
N ALA A 274 -1.35 7.71 24.10
CA ALA A 274 -2.09 6.87 25.03
C ALA A 274 -2.08 7.36 26.50
N ARG A 275 -1.39 8.45 26.85
CA ARG A 275 -1.31 8.91 28.25
C ARG A 275 -2.53 9.67 28.77
N THR A 276 -3.61 9.80 28.00
CA THR A 276 -4.85 10.45 28.45
C THR A 276 -6.13 9.71 28.08
N ALA A 277 -6.09 8.38 28.01
CA ALA A 277 -7.33 7.59 27.97
C ALA A 277 -7.21 6.36 28.86
N THR A 278 -7.86 6.44 30.01
CA THR A 278 -8.10 5.35 30.95
C THR A 278 -8.59 4.08 30.24
N ASP A 279 -7.93 2.96 30.56
CA ASP A 279 -8.37 1.57 30.50
C ASP A 279 -9.70 1.29 29.76
N SER A 280 -9.58 0.88 28.49
CA SER A 280 -10.44 -0.15 27.92
C SER A 280 -9.66 -0.88 26.82
N GLU A 281 -9.58 -2.21 26.96
CA GLU A 281 -8.99 -3.13 25.99
C GLU A 281 -9.52 -2.85 24.57
N THR A 282 -8.69 -2.28 23.71
CA THR A 282 -9.01 -2.15 22.28
C THR A 282 -8.16 -3.15 21.51
N THR A 283 -8.78 -4.27 21.18
CA THR A 283 -8.33 -5.25 20.20
C THR A 283 -7.97 -4.51 18.91
N ILE A 284 -6.71 -4.56 18.48
CA ILE A 284 -6.28 -3.95 17.21
C ILE A 284 -7.02 -4.67 16.07
N GLU A 285 -7.89 -3.95 15.38
CA GLU A 285 -8.65 -4.45 14.25
C GLU A 285 -7.69 -4.77 13.10
N THR A 286 -7.54 -6.05 12.75
CA THR A 286 -6.72 -6.48 11.61
C THR A 286 -7.29 -5.88 10.33
N LEU A 287 -6.48 -5.19 9.52
CA LEU A 287 -6.94 -4.56 8.29
C LEU A 287 -7.56 -5.62 7.35
N PRO A 288 -8.67 -5.31 6.66
CA PRO A 288 -9.37 -6.29 5.82
C PRO A 288 -8.49 -7.00 4.79
N ILE A 289 -7.44 -6.35 4.29
CA ILE A 289 -6.48 -6.93 3.34
C ILE A 289 -5.59 -8.04 3.92
N GLU A 290 -5.37 -8.03 5.25
CA GLU A 290 -4.55 -8.99 6.00
C GLU A 290 -5.38 -10.06 6.71
N GLN A 291 -6.70 -9.87 6.79
CA GLN A 291 -7.63 -10.84 7.34
C GLN A 291 -7.68 -12.10 6.45
N GLN A 292 -7.10 -13.21 6.93
CA GLN A 292 -7.16 -14.49 6.24
C GLN A 292 -8.54 -15.15 6.33
N THR A 293 -9.30 -14.83 7.37
CA THR A 293 -10.63 -15.37 7.62
C THR A 293 -11.70 -14.38 7.18
N GLU A 294 -12.70 -14.88 6.46
CA GLU A 294 -13.88 -14.12 6.07
C GLU A 294 -14.65 -13.65 7.32
N PRO A 295 -14.90 -12.34 7.49
CA PRO A 295 -15.59 -11.82 8.67
C PRO A 295 -17.08 -12.16 8.65
N VAL A 296 -17.67 -12.28 9.84
CA VAL A 296 -19.05 -12.72 10.05
C VAL A 296 -20.06 -11.59 9.81
N SER A 297 -19.68 -10.33 10.04
CA SER A 297 -20.59 -9.20 9.82
C SER A 297 -20.68 -8.85 8.34
N GLU A 298 -21.89 -8.52 7.87
CA GLU A 298 -22.14 -8.21 6.46
C GLU A 298 -21.35 -6.98 5.98
N THR A 299 -21.20 -5.97 6.84
CA THR A 299 -20.48 -4.73 6.52
C THR A 299 -18.97 -4.98 6.40
N GLU A 300 -18.38 -5.75 7.32
CA GLU A 300 -16.97 -6.14 7.24
C GLU A 300 -16.73 -7.11 6.09
N HIS A 301 -17.67 -8.00 5.80
CA HIS A 301 -17.61 -8.93 4.67
C HIS A 301 -17.55 -8.19 3.33
N LYS A 302 -18.38 -7.15 3.14
CA LYS A 302 -18.33 -6.28 1.94
C LYS A 302 -16.96 -5.62 1.78
N ARG A 303 -16.44 -5.05 2.88
CA ARG A 303 -15.12 -4.41 2.88
C ARG A 303 -14.01 -5.43 2.61
N TRP A 304 -14.06 -6.59 3.26
CA TRP A 304 -13.13 -7.70 3.06
C TRP A 304 -13.11 -8.19 1.61
N CYS A 305 -14.28 -8.34 0.98
CA CYS A 305 -14.39 -8.77 -0.41
C CYS A 305 -13.68 -7.82 -1.38
N ALA A 306 -13.76 -6.50 -1.15
CA ALA A 306 -13.11 -5.50 -2.00
C ALA A 306 -11.58 -5.65 -2.05
N TYR A 307 -10.98 -6.24 -1.01
CA TYR A 307 -9.55 -6.54 -0.96
C TYR A 307 -9.26 -7.99 -1.34
N ASN A 308 -10.11 -8.94 -0.93
CA ASN A 308 -9.77 -10.37 -0.90
C ASN A 308 -10.33 -11.22 -2.03
N GLN A 309 -11.43 -10.81 -2.66
CA GLN A 309 -12.00 -11.59 -3.76
C GLN A 309 -11.07 -11.65 -4.98
N LYS A 310 -11.37 -12.58 -5.89
CA LYS A 310 -10.72 -12.66 -7.19
C LYS A 310 -10.84 -11.32 -7.93
N GLU A 311 -9.70 -10.76 -8.31
CA GLU A 311 -9.55 -9.45 -8.92
C GLU A 311 -10.14 -9.40 -10.33
N PHE A 312 -10.73 -8.26 -10.71
CA PHE A 312 -11.13 -7.99 -12.08
C PHE A 312 -9.98 -7.39 -12.90
N SER A 313 -9.61 -8.01 -14.02
CA SER A 313 -8.57 -7.53 -14.92
C SER A 313 -9.14 -7.01 -16.23
N PRO A 314 -9.10 -5.68 -16.50
CA PRO A 314 -9.58 -5.09 -17.77
C PRO A 314 -8.81 -5.58 -19.02
N TYR A 315 -7.69 -6.26 -18.81
CA TYR A 315 -6.80 -6.66 -19.90
C TYR A 315 -6.88 -8.16 -20.21
N ALA A 316 -7.50 -8.94 -19.32
CA ALA A 316 -7.56 -10.39 -19.47
C ALA A 316 -8.42 -10.77 -20.68
N LYS A 317 -7.90 -11.70 -21.49
CA LYS A 317 -8.62 -12.38 -22.57
C LYS A 317 -9.30 -11.47 -23.60
N THR A 318 -8.76 -10.28 -23.85
CA THR A 318 -9.24 -9.30 -24.87
C THR A 318 -8.91 -9.70 -26.33
N GLY A 319 -8.99 -11.00 -26.66
CA GLY A 319 -8.51 -11.60 -27.92
C GLY A 319 -9.26 -11.16 -29.19
N ASN A 320 -10.57 -11.00 -29.11
CA ASN A 320 -11.49 -10.61 -30.20
C ASN A 320 -11.31 -9.21 -30.80
N GLY A 321 -10.56 -8.31 -30.13
CA GLY A 321 -10.73 -6.86 -30.36
C GLY A 321 -11.88 -6.25 -29.54
N GLU A 322 -12.68 -7.08 -28.87
CA GLU A 322 -13.67 -6.64 -27.90
C GLU A 322 -13.00 -6.18 -26.61
N ARG A 323 -13.26 -4.93 -26.24
CA ARG A 323 -12.72 -4.26 -25.07
C ARG A 323 -13.54 -4.67 -23.85
N SER A 324 -12.89 -4.90 -22.71
CA SER A 324 -13.61 -5.07 -21.44
C SER A 324 -14.23 -3.73 -21.05
N VAL A 325 -15.30 -3.78 -20.25
CA VAL A 325 -15.85 -2.59 -19.62
C VAL A 325 -16.08 -2.91 -18.15
N ALA A 326 -15.61 -2.04 -17.25
CA ALA A 326 -15.90 -2.11 -15.83
C ALA A 326 -16.36 -0.74 -15.34
N VAL A 327 -17.42 -0.72 -14.54
CA VAL A 327 -18.00 0.46 -13.91
C VAL A 327 -17.89 0.27 -12.42
N VAL A 328 -17.08 1.12 -11.79
CA VAL A 328 -16.65 0.92 -10.40
C VAL A 328 -16.77 2.20 -9.57
N GLN A 329 -17.00 2.02 -8.28
CA GLN A 329 -16.75 3.00 -7.25
C GLN A 329 -15.48 2.57 -6.49
N PRO A 330 -14.37 3.31 -6.60
CA PRO A 330 -13.22 3.10 -5.73
C PRO A 330 -13.63 3.37 -4.28
N ILE A 331 -13.26 2.47 -3.36
CA ILE A 331 -13.60 2.61 -1.93
C ILE A 331 -12.36 2.70 -1.03
N GLY A 332 -11.17 2.83 -1.63
CA GLY A 332 -9.91 2.93 -0.93
C GLY A 332 -8.72 3.11 -1.88
N GLY A 333 -7.55 3.34 -1.31
CA GLY A 333 -6.31 3.52 -2.05
C GLY A 333 -5.83 2.27 -2.77
N THR A 334 -4.93 2.43 -3.73
CA THR A 334 -4.31 1.31 -4.44
C THR A 334 -3.48 0.44 -3.50
N PHE A 335 -3.55 -0.88 -3.66
CA PHE A 335 -2.73 -1.86 -2.94
C PHE A 335 -2.07 -2.83 -3.93
N ALA A 336 -1.22 -3.74 -3.43
CA ALA A 336 -0.63 -4.79 -4.26
C ALA A 336 -0.61 -6.12 -3.52
N ARG A 337 -0.64 -7.22 -4.27
CA ARG A 337 -0.51 -8.59 -3.74
C ARG A 337 0.59 -9.32 -4.47
N LYS A 338 1.53 -9.92 -3.72
CA LYS A 338 2.64 -10.70 -4.27
C LYS A 338 2.15 -11.84 -5.17
N THR A 339 1.00 -12.43 -4.83
CA THR A 339 0.35 -13.52 -5.57
C THR A 339 -0.39 -13.09 -6.84
N VAL A 340 -0.63 -11.79 -7.05
CA VAL A 340 -1.34 -11.28 -8.23
C VAL A 340 -0.35 -10.66 -9.21
N ARG A 341 -0.03 -11.40 -10.29
CA ARG A 341 0.87 -10.98 -11.40
C ARG A 341 2.10 -10.18 -10.94
N ASN A 342 2.88 -10.72 -10.00
CA ASN A 342 4.10 -10.11 -9.47
C ASN A 342 3.90 -8.72 -8.84
N GLY A 343 2.81 -8.53 -8.08
CA GLY A 343 2.57 -7.27 -7.36
C GLY A 343 1.93 -6.18 -8.22
N ALA A 344 1.06 -6.56 -9.16
CA ALA A 344 0.27 -5.59 -9.91
C ALA A 344 -0.56 -4.71 -8.95
N ALA A 345 -0.72 -3.43 -9.30
CA ALA A 345 -1.55 -2.52 -8.54
C ALA A 345 -3.03 -2.93 -8.64
N LEU A 346 -3.70 -2.93 -7.49
CA LEU A 346 -5.10 -3.26 -7.31
C LEU A 346 -5.80 -2.06 -6.67
N VAL A 347 -7.06 -1.82 -7.01
CA VAL A 347 -7.92 -0.82 -6.37
C VAL A 347 -9.07 -1.56 -5.72
N PRO A 348 -9.33 -1.38 -4.41
CA PRO A 348 -10.50 -1.96 -3.77
C PRO A 348 -11.73 -1.19 -4.26
N ALA A 349 -12.69 -1.91 -4.83
CA ALA A 349 -13.82 -1.27 -5.49
C ALA A 349 -15.13 -2.01 -5.28
N TYR A 350 -16.21 -1.25 -5.33
CA TYR A 350 -17.54 -1.77 -5.61
C TYR A 350 -17.78 -1.74 -7.13
N PHE A 351 -18.15 -2.87 -7.71
CA PHE A 351 -18.50 -2.99 -9.11
C PHE A 351 -20.00 -2.82 -9.28
N PHE A 352 -20.42 -1.76 -9.99
CA PHE A 352 -21.79 -1.68 -10.52
C PHE A 352 -21.98 -2.74 -11.60
N GLY A 353 -20.98 -2.92 -12.45
CA GLY A 353 -20.93 -3.97 -13.46
C GLY A 353 -19.55 -4.05 -14.11
N GLY A 354 -19.13 -5.23 -14.51
CA GLY A 354 -17.86 -5.46 -15.18
C GLY A 354 -17.94 -6.72 -16.03
N ILE A 355 -17.49 -6.61 -17.28
CA ILE A 355 -17.41 -7.73 -18.22
C ILE A 355 -16.06 -7.66 -18.94
N GLY A 356 -15.27 -8.72 -18.81
CA GLY A 356 -13.97 -8.93 -19.47
C GLY A 356 -14.11 -8.99 -20.98
N GLY A 357 -13.02 -8.92 -21.73
CA GLY A 357 -13.08 -8.88 -23.21
C GLY A 357 -13.59 -10.17 -23.87
N ASP A 358 -13.61 -11.28 -23.14
CA ASP A 358 -14.12 -12.59 -23.57
C ASP A 358 -15.61 -12.80 -23.25
N GLY A 359 -16.20 -12.01 -22.35
CA GLY A 359 -17.58 -12.22 -21.88
C GLY A 359 -17.70 -13.15 -20.68
N ASP A 360 -16.78 -14.08 -20.48
CA ASP A 360 -16.87 -15.04 -19.38
C ASP A 360 -16.47 -14.46 -18.03
N PHE A 361 -15.71 -13.37 -18.05
CA PHE A 361 -15.13 -12.80 -16.84
C PHE A 361 -15.96 -11.62 -16.33
N GLU A 362 -16.81 -11.86 -15.32
CA GLU A 362 -17.85 -10.91 -14.91
C GLU A 362 -17.78 -10.50 -13.43
N LYS A 363 -18.23 -9.28 -13.15
CA LYS A 363 -18.51 -8.74 -11.80
C LYS A 363 -19.80 -7.95 -11.86
N TYR A 364 -20.75 -8.18 -10.96
CA TYR A 364 -22.00 -7.42 -10.90
C TYR A 364 -22.41 -7.18 -9.46
N ARG A 365 -22.69 -5.91 -9.12
CA ARG A 365 -23.12 -5.46 -7.78
C ARG A 365 -22.33 -6.12 -6.64
N THR A 366 -21.01 -6.13 -6.77
CA THR A 366 -20.14 -6.89 -5.88
C THR A 366 -18.87 -6.12 -5.54
N PHE A 367 -18.30 -6.42 -4.39
CA PHE A 367 -17.04 -5.86 -3.94
C PHE A 367 -15.89 -6.75 -4.40
N ALA A 368 -14.94 -6.19 -5.14
CA ALA A 368 -13.76 -6.91 -5.57
C ALA A 368 -12.59 -5.95 -5.85
N PRO A 369 -11.36 -6.47 -5.95
CA PRO A 369 -10.24 -5.66 -6.44
C PRO A 369 -10.33 -5.43 -7.95
N LEU A 370 -10.09 -4.21 -8.42
CA LEU A 370 -9.83 -3.88 -9.83
C LEU A 370 -8.32 -3.87 -10.08
N GLN A 371 -7.84 -4.60 -11.07
CA GLN A 371 -6.43 -4.60 -11.44
C GLN A 371 -6.07 -3.46 -12.40
N LEU A 372 -5.04 -2.70 -12.07
CA LEU A 372 -4.45 -1.68 -12.94
C LEU A 372 -3.14 -2.17 -13.56
N SER A 373 -2.92 -1.86 -14.83
CA SER A 373 -1.60 -1.93 -15.44
C SER A 373 -0.73 -0.78 -14.94
N GLU A 374 0.58 -0.88 -15.17
CA GLU A 374 1.50 0.22 -14.86
C GLU A 374 1.12 1.53 -15.61
N ARG A 375 0.61 1.41 -16.83
CA ARG A 375 0.19 2.56 -17.65
C ARG A 375 -1.07 3.22 -17.11
N ASP A 376 -2.02 2.40 -16.67
CA ASP A 376 -3.30 2.90 -16.17
C ASP A 376 -3.17 3.41 -14.74
N ARG A 377 -2.25 2.87 -13.94
CA ARG A 377 -1.88 3.45 -12.64
C ARG A 377 -1.45 4.91 -12.75
N LYS A 378 -0.71 5.29 -13.80
CA LYS A 378 -0.27 6.69 -14.02
C LYS A 378 -1.40 7.64 -14.40
N LYS A 379 -2.52 7.11 -14.88
CA LYS A 379 -3.71 7.88 -15.26
C LYS A 379 -4.80 7.83 -14.19
N TRP A 380 -4.60 7.03 -13.16
CA TRP A 380 -5.59 6.78 -12.14
C TRP A 380 -5.74 8.04 -11.28
N ASP A 381 -6.97 8.54 -11.20
CA ASP A 381 -7.33 9.63 -10.33
C ASP A 381 -7.84 9.03 -9.00
N PRO A 382 -7.12 9.21 -7.87
CA PRO A 382 -7.53 8.66 -6.58
C PRO A 382 -8.79 9.33 -6.02
N ASP A 383 -9.14 10.52 -6.48
CA ASP A 383 -10.30 11.30 -6.00
C ASP A 383 -11.57 11.01 -6.82
N ALA A 384 -11.46 10.27 -7.92
CA ALA A 384 -12.59 9.92 -8.76
C ALA A 384 -13.56 8.98 -8.03
N LYS A 385 -14.79 9.46 -7.77
CA LYS A 385 -15.81 8.71 -7.04
C LYS A 385 -16.41 7.54 -7.85
N TYR A 386 -16.62 7.74 -9.15
CA TYR A 386 -17.18 6.73 -10.04
C TYR A 386 -16.43 6.74 -11.36
N VAL A 387 -15.99 5.55 -11.78
CA VAL A 387 -15.06 5.39 -12.89
C VAL A 387 -15.55 4.29 -13.82
N VAL A 388 -15.53 4.57 -15.12
CA VAL A 388 -15.64 3.56 -16.17
C VAL A 388 -14.26 3.26 -16.74
N VAL A 389 -13.88 1.99 -16.75
CA VAL A 389 -12.63 1.49 -17.30
C VAL A 389 -12.92 0.65 -18.54
N ILE A 390 -12.49 1.16 -19.69
CA ILE A 390 -12.58 0.47 -20.97
C ILE A 390 -11.21 -0.12 -21.30
N GLY A 391 -11.07 -1.42 -21.05
CA GLY A 391 -9.81 -2.15 -21.13
C GLY A 391 -9.55 -2.77 -22.50
N GLY A 392 -8.28 -2.84 -22.90
CA GLY A 392 -7.87 -3.39 -24.19
C GLY A 392 -6.52 -4.12 -24.15
N ARG A 393 -6.17 -4.76 -25.28
CA ARG A 393 -4.95 -5.60 -25.43
C ARG A 393 -3.64 -4.88 -25.13
N SER A 394 -3.58 -3.57 -25.35
CA SER A 394 -2.39 -2.74 -25.15
C SER A 394 -2.02 -2.50 -23.68
N ARG A 395 -2.82 -3.03 -22.75
CA ARG A 395 -2.73 -2.75 -21.30
C ARG A 395 -2.81 -1.25 -20.99
N ALA A 396 -3.46 -0.49 -21.87
CA ALA A 396 -3.77 0.91 -21.67
C ALA A 396 -5.27 1.07 -21.87
N SER A 397 -5.96 1.40 -20.79
CA SER A 397 -7.40 1.61 -20.78
C SER A 397 -7.72 3.09 -21.04
N HIS A 398 -8.97 3.31 -21.43
CA HIS A 398 -9.63 4.60 -21.24
C HIS A 398 -10.31 4.57 -19.88
N ILE A 399 -9.99 5.55 -19.04
CA ILE A 399 -10.51 5.70 -17.68
C ILE A 399 -11.32 6.98 -17.69
N ILE A 400 -12.62 6.87 -17.43
CA ILE A 400 -13.58 7.95 -17.59
C ILE A 400 -14.29 8.16 -16.25
N SER A 401 -14.16 9.35 -15.69
CA SER A 401 -14.93 9.74 -14.49
C SER A 401 -16.37 10.08 -14.89
N VAL A 402 -17.32 9.53 -14.15
CA VAL A 402 -18.76 9.72 -14.40
C VAL A 402 -19.48 10.09 -13.11
N ASP A 403 -20.73 10.55 -13.20
CA ASP A 403 -21.58 10.71 -12.03
C ASP A 403 -22.19 9.36 -11.57
N GLU A 404 -22.77 9.35 -10.37
CA GLU A 404 -23.36 8.16 -9.75
C GLU A 404 -24.51 7.55 -10.55
N LYS A 405 -25.36 8.40 -11.13
CA LYS A 405 -26.55 7.96 -11.89
C LYS A 405 -26.09 7.24 -13.15
N THR A 406 -25.10 7.79 -13.84
CA THR A 406 -24.46 7.20 -15.01
C THR A 406 -23.77 5.89 -14.64
N ALA A 407 -23.04 5.83 -13.51
CA ALA A 407 -22.39 4.60 -13.06
C ALA A 407 -23.38 3.45 -12.76
N LYS A 408 -24.46 3.75 -12.03
CA LYS A 408 -25.52 2.76 -11.73
C LYS A 408 -26.17 2.26 -13.01
N HIS A 409 -26.57 3.18 -13.89
CA HIS A 409 -27.20 2.82 -15.15
C HIS A 409 -26.29 1.97 -16.04
N LEU A 410 -25.01 2.34 -16.21
CA LEU A 410 -24.08 1.57 -17.02
C LEU A 410 -23.78 0.20 -16.42
N GLY A 411 -23.72 0.06 -15.10
CA GLY A 411 -23.58 -1.24 -14.45
C GLY A 411 -24.74 -2.18 -14.74
N ASP A 412 -25.97 -1.65 -14.72
CA ASP A 412 -27.17 -2.40 -15.09
C ASP A 412 -27.24 -2.69 -16.59
N VAL A 413 -26.84 -1.76 -17.46
CA VAL A 413 -26.74 -1.96 -18.91
C VAL A 413 -25.73 -3.06 -19.25
N LEU A 414 -24.61 -3.15 -18.52
CA LEU A 414 -23.64 -4.22 -18.76
C LEU A 414 -24.23 -5.61 -18.50
N HIS A 415 -25.12 -5.74 -17.51
CA HIS A 415 -25.63 -7.02 -17.02
C HIS A 415 -27.10 -7.29 -17.36
N SER A 416 -27.73 -6.42 -18.15
CA SER A 416 -29.07 -6.66 -18.69
C SER A 416 -29.00 -7.70 -19.82
N GLU A 417 -30.08 -8.47 -20.01
CA GLU A 417 -30.09 -9.54 -21.01
C GLU A 417 -29.95 -9.04 -22.45
N ASP A 418 -30.36 -7.80 -22.71
CA ASP A 418 -30.28 -7.13 -24.02
C ASP A 418 -29.10 -6.16 -24.10
N GLY A 419 -28.33 -6.07 -23.02
CA GLY A 419 -27.20 -5.16 -22.89
C GLY A 419 -25.86 -5.88 -22.95
N GLY A 420 -24.82 -5.13 -22.62
CA GLY A 420 -23.46 -5.62 -22.71
C GLY A 420 -22.47 -4.50 -22.95
N ARG A 421 -21.26 -4.90 -23.32
CA ARG A 421 -20.11 -3.99 -23.48
C ARG A 421 -20.32 -2.98 -24.60
N GLN A 422 -21.07 -3.32 -25.65
CA GLN A 422 -21.29 -2.45 -26.80
C GLN A 422 -22.33 -1.37 -26.47
N GLU A 423 -23.42 -1.76 -25.81
CA GLU A 423 -24.53 -0.90 -25.40
C GLU A 423 -24.06 0.10 -24.34
N ALA A 424 -23.27 -0.35 -23.37
CA ALA A 424 -22.66 0.54 -22.37
C ALA A 424 -21.74 1.58 -23.01
N ARG A 425 -20.98 1.20 -24.04
CA ARG A 425 -20.13 2.13 -24.80
C ARG A 425 -20.95 3.11 -25.64
N ALA A 426 -21.97 2.63 -26.35
CA ALA A 426 -22.86 3.49 -27.12
C ALA A 426 -23.57 4.52 -26.24
N HIS A 427 -23.93 4.15 -25.02
CA HIS A 427 -24.51 5.07 -24.04
C HIS A 427 -23.52 6.17 -23.63
N LEU A 428 -22.26 5.81 -23.34
CA LEU A 428 -21.20 6.79 -23.03
C LEU A 428 -20.95 7.76 -24.20
N GLU A 429 -20.88 7.24 -25.43
CA GLU A 429 -20.71 8.06 -26.63
C GLU A 429 -21.88 9.03 -26.84
N LYS A 430 -23.12 8.57 -26.61
CA LYS A 430 -24.33 9.41 -26.68
C LYS A 430 -24.30 10.55 -25.64
N GLN A 431 -23.69 10.32 -24.48
CA GLN A 431 -23.48 11.34 -23.46
C GLN A 431 -22.26 12.25 -23.72
N GLY A 432 -21.52 12.03 -24.81
CA GLY A 432 -20.39 12.87 -25.21
C GLY A 432 -19.03 12.45 -24.63
N TYR A 433 -18.94 11.28 -24.01
CA TYR A 433 -17.66 10.75 -23.52
C TYR A 433 -16.84 10.11 -24.66
N ASP A 434 -15.52 10.30 -24.62
CA ASP A 434 -14.59 9.62 -25.52
C ASP A 434 -14.33 8.17 -25.06
N THR A 435 -14.84 7.19 -25.81
CA THR A 435 -14.63 5.76 -25.53
C THR A 435 -13.47 5.14 -26.34
N GLY A 436 -12.80 5.96 -27.18
CA GLY A 436 -11.69 5.59 -28.05
C GLY A 436 -12.07 4.76 -29.28
N SER A 437 -11.25 4.83 -30.34
CA SER A 437 -11.47 4.11 -31.59
C SER A 437 -11.21 2.60 -31.43
N ALA A 438 -12.18 1.75 -31.77
CA ALA A 438 -11.98 0.30 -31.78
C ALA A 438 -11.06 -0.12 -32.94
N GLY A 439 -10.09 -1.01 -32.67
CA GLY A 439 -9.29 -1.63 -33.72
C GLY A 439 -10.14 -2.61 -34.53
N GLN A 440 -10.14 -2.41 -35.85
CA GLN A 440 -10.86 -3.09 -36.93
C GLN A 440 -12.37 -2.82 -37.05
N ALA A 441 -12.68 -2.15 -38.16
CA ALA A 441 -13.97 -2.18 -38.83
C ALA A 441 -14.35 -3.64 -39.11
N SER A 442 -15.30 -4.16 -38.33
CA SER A 442 -16.12 -5.28 -38.78
C SER A 442 -16.92 -4.80 -39.99
N THR A 443 -16.60 -5.33 -41.16
CA THR A 443 -17.35 -5.19 -42.42
C THR A 443 -18.67 -5.96 -42.43
N ARG A 444 -19.29 -6.20 -41.28
CA ARG A 444 -20.73 -6.40 -41.22
C ARG A 444 -21.37 -5.04 -41.05
N PRO A 445 -22.27 -4.59 -41.95
CA PRO A 445 -23.10 -3.45 -41.65
C PRO A 445 -23.81 -3.77 -40.33
N SER A 446 -23.46 -3.00 -39.29
CA SER A 446 -24.29 -2.86 -38.12
C SER A 446 -25.66 -2.47 -38.67
N LYS A 447 -26.62 -3.40 -38.59
CA LYS A 447 -28.02 -3.00 -38.70
C LYS A 447 -28.15 -1.83 -37.73
N PRO A 448 -28.66 -0.65 -38.16
CA PRO A 448 -29.03 0.37 -37.19
C PRO A 448 -29.88 -0.34 -36.14
N ALA A 449 -29.57 -0.10 -34.87
CA ALA A 449 -30.37 -0.61 -33.77
C ALA A 449 -31.83 -0.40 -34.16
N GLY A 450 -32.53 -1.49 -34.43
CA GLY A 450 -33.96 -1.41 -34.59
C GLY A 450 -34.44 -0.72 -33.33
N THR A 451 -35.27 0.31 -33.48
CA THR A 451 -36.17 0.75 -32.41
C THR A 451 -36.72 -0.53 -31.77
N GLN A 452 -36.15 -0.92 -30.63
CA GLN A 452 -36.63 -2.08 -29.90
C GLN A 452 -38.04 -1.72 -29.50
N ASP A 453 -38.98 -2.48 -30.04
CA ASP A 453 -40.41 -2.27 -29.87
C ASP A 453 -40.74 -2.61 -28.41
N TYR A 454 -40.71 -1.59 -27.54
CA TYR A 454 -40.98 -1.74 -26.10
C TYR A 454 -42.47 -1.97 -25.81
N ASP A 455 -43.30 -2.12 -26.84
CA ASP A 455 -44.75 -2.31 -26.74
C ASP A 455 -45.14 -3.66 -26.10
N ARG A 456 -44.19 -4.59 -25.90
CA ARG A 456 -44.42 -5.85 -25.17
C ARG A 456 -43.17 -6.35 -24.43
N VAL A 457 -43.39 -7.02 -23.30
CA VAL A 457 -42.32 -7.74 -22.59
C VAL A 457 -41.85 -8.93 -23.42
N LEU A 458 -40.53 -9.04 -23.63
CA LEU A 458 -39.93 -10.19 -24.32
C LEU A 458 -39.73 -11.37 -23.34
N PRO A 459 -39.89 -12.62 -23.81
CA PRO A 459 -39.61 -13.80 -23.00
C PRO A 459 -38.18 -13.84 -22.47
N ALA A 460 -37.98 -14.37 -21.27
CA ALA A 460 -36.66 -14.52 -20.67
C ALA A 460 -35.89 -15.69 -21.32
N THR A 461 -35.02 -15.39 -22.29
CA THR A 461 -34.18 -16.41 -22.93
C THR A 461 -32.76 -16.37 -22.38
N HIS A 462 -32.29 -17.48 -21.80
CA HIS A 462 -30.95 -17.62 -21.18
C HIS A 462 -30.70 -16.65 -20.00
N PRO A 463 -31.55 -16.66 -18.96
CA PRO A 463 -31.46 -15.70 -17.88
C PRO A 463 -30.17 -15.84 -17.08
N ARG A 464 -29.42 -14.73 -16.99
CA ARG A 464 -28.19 -14.63 -16.19
C ARG A 464 -28.45 -14.21 -14.74
N THR A 465 -29.61 -13.60 -14.47
CA THR A 465 -30.00 -13.09 -13.14
C THR A 465 -31.08 -13.96 -12.51
N ASP A 466 -31.18 -13.94 -11.17
CA ASP A 466 -32.27 -14.62 -10.44
C ASP A 466 -33.65 -14.13 -10.90
N ALA A 467 -33.82 -12.82 -11.08
CA ALA A 467 -35.09 -12.26 -11.55
C ALA A 467 -35.43 -12.71 -12.98
N GLY A 468 -34.43 -12.87 -13.86
CA GLY A 468 -34.62 -13.47 -15.17
C GLY A 468 -34.99 -14.94 -15.09
N ARG A 469 -34.38 -15.70 -14.16
CA ARG A 469 -34.74 -17.10 -13.90
C ARG A 469 -36.17 -17.23 -13.39
N PHE A 470 -36.60 -16.32 -12.53
CA PHE A 470 -37.99 -16.27 -12.05
C PHE A 470 -38.96 -15.86 -13.17
N GLN A 471 -38.60 -14.92 -14.03
CA GLN A 471 -39.42 -14.59 -15.21
C GLN A 471 -39.57 -15.82 -16.11
N GLN A 472 -38.46 -16.50 -16.43
CA GLN A 472 -38.48 -17.71 -17.24
C GLN A 472 -39.34 -18.81 -16.59
N ARG A 473 -39.20 -19.02 -15.27
CA ARG A 473 -40.02 -19.99 -14.53
C ARG A 473 -41.50 -19.61 -14.54
N ALA A 474 -41.84 -18.33 -14.41
CA ALA A 474 -43.23 -17.88 -14.54
C ALA A 474 -43.78 -18.15 -15.95
N GLU A 475 -42.99 -17.93 -16.99
CA GLU A 475 -43.37 -18.14 -18.39
C GLU A 475 -43.51 -19.62 -18.76
N GLU A 476 -42.68 -20.49 -18.20
CA GLU A 476 -42.64 -21.93 -18.51
C GLU A 476 -43.56 -22.77 -17.60
N GLU A 477 -43.60 -22.45 -16.30
CA GLU A 477 -44.26 -23.26 -15.27
C GLU A 477 -45.48 -22.55 -14.63
N GLY A 478 -45.67 -21.26 -14.93
CA GLY A 478 -46.74 -20.41 -14.40
C GLY A 478 -46.31 -19.57 -13.19
N ILE A 479 -46.84 -18.34 -13.10
CA ILE A 479 -46.46 -17.36 -12.06
C ILE A 479 -46.80 -17.80 -10.63
N GLN A 480 -47.74 -18.74 -10.47
CA GLN A 480 -48.11 -19.28 -9.17
C GLN A 480 -46.98 -20.09 -8.51
N THR A 481 -46.00 -20.54 -9.30
CA THR A 481 -44.78 -21.19 -8.79
C THR A 481 -43.83 -20.20 -8.09
N LEU A 482 -44.05 -18.90 -8.24
CA LEU A 482 -43.26 -17.87 -7.59
C LEU A 482 -43.87 -17.48 -6.25
N THR A 483 -43.03 -17.33 -5.24
CA THR A 483 -43.32 -16.64 -3.98
C THR A 483 -43.55 -15.14 -4.22
N HIS A 484 -44.14 -14.45 -3.24
CA HIS A 484 -44.36 -13.00 -3.32
C HIS A 484 -43.08 -12.22 -3.63
N ASP A 485 -41.98 -12.53 -2.93
CA ASP A 485 -40.69 -11.88 -3.12
C ASP A 485 -40.10 -12.14 -4.52
N GLU A 486 -40.27 -13.35 -5.06
CA GLU A 486 -39.81 -13.67 -6.42
C GLU A 486 -40.62 -12.91 -7.47
N ARG A 487 -41.95 -12.79 -7.30
CA ARG A 487 -42.81 -11.97 -8.18
C ARG A 487 -42.42 -10.50 -8.13
N PHE A 488 -42.12 -9.99 -6.93
CA PHE A 488 -41.64 -8.62 -6.73
C PHE A 488 -40.30 -8.39 -7.47
N ARG A 489 -39.38 -9.36 -7.42
CA ARG A 489 -38.11 -9.27 -8.17
C ARG A 489 -38.32 -9.27 -9.68
N VAL A 490 -39.27 -10.06 -10.19
CA VAL A 490 -39.66 -10.03 -11.61
C VAL A 490 -40.25 -8.67 -11.98
N ALA A 491 -41.13 -8.11 -11.15
CA ALA A 491 -41.70 -6.79 -11.34
C ALA A 491 -40.63 -5.69 -11.42
N CYS A 492 -39.70 -5.65 -10.47
CA CYS A 492 -38.57 -4.72 -10.50
C CYS A 492 -37.74 -4.89 -11.77
N ARG A 493 -37.46 -6.13 -12.20
CA ARG A 493 -36.71 -6.40 -13.44
C ARG A 493 -37.45 -5.91 -14.68
N LEU A 494 -38.76 -6.15 -14.77
CA LEU A 494 -39.56 -5.79 -15.94
C LEU A 494 -39.77 -4.28 -16.03
N LEU A 495 -40.09 -3.61 -14.92
CA LEU A 495 -40.25 -2.15 -14.88
C LEU A 495 -38.94 -1.40 -15.10
N TYR A 496 -37.80 -2.06 -14.89
CA TYR A 496 -36.50 -1.51 -15.28
C TYR A 496 -36.31 -1.48 -16.81
N LYS A 497 -36.91 -2.45 -17.52
CA LYS A 497 -36.72 -2.67 -18.96
C LYS A 497 -37.83 -2.09 -19.83
N TYR A 498 -39.06 -2.04 -19.32
CA TYR A 498 -40.25 -1.71 -20.10
C TYR A 498 -41.09 -0.64 -19.39
N PRO A 499 -41.86 0.16 -20.15
CA PRO A 499 -42.90 1.03 -19.59
C PRO A 499 -43.94 0.24 -18.80
N TRP A 500 -44.76 0.94 -18.02
CA TRP A 500 -45.77 0.31 -17.15
C TRP A 500 -46.72 -0.63 -17.92
N ASP A 501 -47.29 -0.19 -19.04
CA ASP A 501 -48.35 -0.92 -19.74
C ASP A 501 -47.91 -2.31 -20.25
N PRO A 502 -46.76 -2.47 -20.93
CA PRO A 502 -46.23 -3.78 -21.29
C PRO A 502 -46.02 -4.71 -20.09
N VAL A 503 -45.56 -4.17 -18.95
CA VAL A 503 -45.33 -4.97 -17.73
C VAL A 503 -46.66 -5.40 -17.11
N TRP A 504 -47.62 -4.47 -17.05
CA TRP A 504 -48.98 -4.74 -16.62
C TRP A 504 -49.62 -5.86 -17.43
N ASP A 505 -49.53 -5.78 -18.76
CA ASP A 505 -50.07 -6.78 -19.67
C ASP A 505 -49.36 -8.13 -19.55
N TRP A 506 -48.05 -8.13 -19.28
CA TRP A 506 -47.32 -9.35 -19.00
C TRP A 506 -47.83 -10.02 -17.72
N PHE A 507 -47.95 -9.29 -16.60
CA PHE A 507 -48.49 -9.87 -15.36
C PHE A 507 -49.94 -10.33 -15.51
N LYS A 508 -50.76 -9.58 -16.24
CA LYS A 508 -52.12 -9.98 -16.60
C LYS A 508 -52.15 -11.29 -17.38
N THR A 509 -51.24 -11.45 -18.32
CA THR A 509 -51.09 -12.70 -19.10
C THR A 509 -50.66 -13.86 -18.21
N GLN A 510 -49.69 -13.63 -17.32
CA GLN A 510 -49.12 -14.68 -16.46
C GLN A 510 -50.09 -15.16 -15.36
N TYR A 511 -50.89 -14.25 -14.80
CA TYR A 511 -51.91 -14.61 -13.81
C TYR A 511 -53.19 -15.17 -14.43
N ALA A 512 -53.48 -14.84 -15.70
CA ALA A 512 -54.68 -15.29 -16.42
C ALA A 512 -55.96 -15.07 -15.59
N ASP A 513 -56.70 -16.13 -15.27
CA ASP A 513 -57.96 -16.07 -14.52
C ASP A 513 -57.77 -15.62 -13.05
N ASP A 514 -56.55 -15.75 -12.50
CA ASP A 514 -56.21 -15.32 -11.13
C ASP A 514 -55.75 -13.85 -11.06
N PHE A 515 -55.87 -13.10 -12.16
CA PHE A 515 -55.42 -11.72 -12.20
C PHE A 515 -56.33 -10.79 -11.40
N ASP A 516 -55.82 -10.31 -10.25
CA ASP A 516 -56.43 -9.24 -9.47
C ASP A 516 -55.77 -7.89 -9.81
N PRO A 517 -56.49 -6.95 -10.46
CA PRO A 517 -55.92 -5.67 -10.87
C PRO A 517 -55.53 -4.79 -9.67
N ASP A 518 -56.28 -4.82 -8.58
CA ASP A 518 -56.03 -3.99 -7.40
C ASP A 518 -54.76 -4.43 -6.67
N VAL A 519 -54.62 -5.74 -6.48
CA VAL A 519 -53.44 -6.35 -5.86
C VAL A 519 -52.22 -6.17 -6.76
N THR A 520 -52.36 -6.45 -8.07
CA THR A 520 -51.24 -6.35 -9.00
C THR A 520 -50.76 -4.90 -9.16
N TRP A 521 -51.67 -3.91 -9.19
CA TRP A 521 -51.29 -2.50 -9.22
C TRP A 521 -50.52 -2.10 -7.98
N THR A 522 -50.98 -2.53 -6.80
CA THR A 522 -50.29 -2.23 -5.54
C THR A 522 -48.87 -2.80 -5.53
N GLN A 523 -48.69 -4.03 -6.02
CA GLN A 523 -47.38 -4.69 -6.09
C GLN A 523 -46.46 -4.02 -7.11
N LEU A 524 -46.95 -3.72 -8.32
CA LEU A 524 -46.17 -3.05 -9.36
C LEU A 524 -45.82 -1.62 -8.98
N ASN A 525 -46.72 -0.87 -8.34
CA ASN A 525 -46.43 0.48 -7.86
C ASN A 525 -45.37 0.44 -6.74
N SER A 526 -45.44 -0.53 -5.83
CA SER A 526 -44.40 -0.73 -4.81
C SER A 526 -43.05 -1.06 -5.45
N ALA A 527 -43.02 -1.89 -6.49
CA ALA A 527 -41.81 -2.18 -7.25
C ALA A 527 -41.27 -0.93 -7.98
N ALA A 528 -42.14 -0.15 -8.63
CA ALA A 528 -41.79 1.10 -9.31
C ALA A 528 -41.17 2.13 -8.37
N GLN A 529 -41.69 2.25 -7.15
CA GLN A 529 -41.12 3.13 -6.11
C GLN A 529 -39.77 2.64 -5.57
N THR A 530 -39.46 1.35 -5.73
CA THR A 530 -38.23 0.73 -5.23
C THR A 530 -37.07 0.88 -6.23
N ILE A 531 -37.36 0.97 -7.52
CA ILE A 531 -36.34 1.07 -8.58
C ILE A 531 -35.97 2.53 -8.87
N SER A 532 -34.71 2.78 -9.21
CA SER A 532 -34.18 4.16 -9.44
C SER A 532 -34.47 4.73 -10.84
N VAL A 533 -35.47 4.19 -11.55
CA VAL A 533 -35.88 4.63 -12.89
C VAL A 533 -37.22 5.35 -12.81
N ASP A 534 -37.37 6.41 -13.61
CA ASP A 534 -38.60 7.21 -13.64
C ASP A 534 -39.69 6.45 -14.43
N VAL A 535 -40.54 5.72 -13.71
CA VAL A 535 -41.67 4.99 -14.27
C VAL A 535 -42.93 5.82 -14.07
N THR A 536 -43.60 6.17 -15.17
CA THR A 536 -44.92 6.81 -15.10
C THR A 536 -45.97 5.78 -14.67
N VAL A 537 -46.39 5.85 -13.40
CA VAL A 537 -47.42 4.97 -12.85
C VAL A 537 -48.81 5.55 -13.12
N PRO A 538 -49.72 4.81 -13.79
CA PRO A 538 -51.08 5.27 -14.03
C PRO A 538 -51.91 5.26 -12.75
N ALA A 539 -53.06 5.96 -12.79
CA ALA A 539 -54.03 5.92 -11.69
C ALA A 539 -54.43 4.48 -11.35
N ARG A 540 -54.72 4.25 -10.07
CA ARG A 540 -55.18 2.94 -9.59
C ARG A 540 -56.48 2.55 -10.33
N PRO A 541 -56.54 1.37 -10.97
CA PRO A 541 -57.65 0.94 -11.82
C PRO A 541 -58.94 0.64 -11.06
#